data_AF-A0A3B8PXY2-F1
#
_entry.id   AF-A0A3B8PXY2-F1
#
_cell.length_a   1.000
_cell.length_b   1.000
_cell.length_c   1.000
_cell.angle_alpha   90.00
_cell.angle_beta   90.00
_cell.angle_gamma   90.00
#
_symmetry.space_group_name_H-M   'P 1'
#
loop_
_entity.id
_entity.type
_entity.pdbx_description
1 polymer ?
#
loop_
_entity_poly.entity_id
_entity_poly.type
_entity_poly.pdbx_seq_one_letter_code
_entity_poly.pdbx_strand_id
1 'polypeptide(L)'
;MFTTTVASARAEEAKTYQVTGPVIELTDSTITVQKDTDKWQIARSKGTKGIADVKVGDKVTIYYRMVATEVEVKSNAAAKPAKKDK
;
A
#
# COMPACT_ATOMS: atom_id res chain seq x y z
N MET A 1 -10.10 41.09 -18.47
CA MET A 1 -10.18 40.33 -17.20
C MET A 1 -10.28 38.86 -17.58
N PHE A 2 -9.18 38.11 -17.44
CA PHE A 2 -9.16 36.67 -17.72
C PHE A 2 -9.23 35.93 -16.39
N THR A 3 -10.35 35.25 -16.14
CA THR A 3 -10.55 34.38 -14.98
C THR A 3 -9.93 33.02 -15.27
N THR A 4 -8.80 32.72 -14.64
CA THR A 4 -8.18 31.39 -14.68
C THR A 4 -8.91 30.46 -13.71
N THR A 5 -9.63 29.49 -14.26
CA THR A 5 -10.20 28.37 -13.49
C THR A 5 -9.05 27.45 -13.05
N VAL A 6 -8.84 27.34 -11.73
CA VAL A 6 -7.89 26.37 -11.17
C VAL A 6 -8.57 25.00 -11.16
N ALA A 7 -8.15 24.11 -12.05
CA ALA A 7 -8.59 22.72 -12.02
C ALA A 7 -8.00 22.05 -10.76
N SER A 8 -8.87 21.66 -9.82
CA SER A 8 -8.46 20.95 -8.62
C SER A 8 -8.12 19.50 -8.99
N ALA A 9 -6.83 19.16 -8.96
CA ALA A 9 -6.38 17.79 -9.14
C ALA A 9 -6.79 16.96 -7.91
N ARG A 10 -7.67 15.98 -8.10
CA ARG A 10 -7.96 14.97 -7.07
C ARG A 10 -6.82 13.97 -7.05
N ALA A 11 -6.03 13.97 -5.98
CA ALA A 11 -5.09 12.88 -5.72
C ALA A 11 -5.92 11.62 -5.39
N GLU A 12 -5.81 10.59 -6.23
CA GLU A 12 -6.41 9.29 -5.96
C GLU A 12 -5.61 8.64 -4.82
N GLU A 13 -6.15 8.64 -3.60
CA GLU A 13 -5.49 7.99 -2.47
C GLU A 13 -5.47 6.47 -2.68
N ALA A 14 -4.28 5.88 -2.53
CA ALA A 14 -4.13 4.43 -2.59
C ALA A 14 -5.11 3.75 -1.63
N LYS A 15 -5.76 2.69 -2.11
CA LYS A 15 -6.75 1.93 -1.33
C LYS A 15 -6.13 1.49 0.00
N THR A 16 -6.88 1.71 1.07
CA THR A 16 -6.55 1.15 2.39
C THR A 16 -7.16 -0.24 2.49
N TYR A 17 -6.34 -1.19 2.92
CA TYR A 17 -6.69 -2.59 3.15
C TYR A 17 -6.65 -2.88 4.64
N GLN A 18 -7.22 -4.01 5.04
CA GLN A 18 -7.18 -4.48 6.41
C GLN A 18 -6.87 -5.97 6.48
N VAL A 19 -6.17 -6.37 7.53
CA VAL A 19 -5.97 -7.77 7.91
C VAL A 19 -6.18 -7.92 9.42
N THR A 20 -6.90 -8.96 9.83
CA THR A 20 -7.20 -9.22 11.24
C THR A 20 -6.67 -10.60 11.63
N GLY A 21 -5.96 -10.67 12.75
CA GLY A 21 -5.40 -11.93 13.25
C GLY A 21 -4.61 -11.74 14.54
N PRO A 22 -4.23 -12.84 15.23
CA PRO A 22 -3.26 -12.79 16.32
C PRO A 22 -1.89 -12.35 15.79
N VAL A 23 -1.22 -11.46 16.53
CA VAL A 23 0.18 -11.10 16.30
C VAL A 23 1.06 -12.29 16.64
N ILE A 24 1.87 -12.76 15.69
CA ILE A 24 2.81 -13.86 15.88
C ILE A 24 4.26 -13.40 15.95
N GLU A 25 4.54 -12.20 15.44
CA GLU A 25 5.85 -11.55 15.53
C GLU A 25 5.70 -10.04 15.52
N LEU A 26 6.49 -9.35 16.33
CA LEU A 26 6.53 -7.90 16.40
C LEU A 26 7.98 -7.42 16.51
N THR A 27 8.42 -6.62 15.55
CA THR A 27 9.75 -6.00 15.53
C THR A 27 9.62 -4.48 15.47
N ASP A 28 10.75 -3.76 15.47
CA ASP A 28 10.78 -2.31 15.26
C ASP A 28 10.25 -1.89 13.88
N SER A 29 10.38 -2.75 12.87
CA SER A 29 10.08 -2.43 11.46
C SER A 29 8.92 -3.22 10.88
N THR A 30 8.49 -4.31 11.53
CA THR A 30 7.43 -5.19 11.01
C THR A 30 6.47 -5.63 12.11
N ILE A 31 5.23 -5.90 11.72
CA ILE A 31 4.23 -6.61 12.51
C ILE A 31 3.70 -7.77 11.66
N THR A 32 3.71 -8.97 12.22
CA THR A 32 3.25 -10.18 11.52
C THR A 32 2.02 -10.74 12.23
N VAL A 33 0.93 -10.91 11.49
CA VAL A 33 -0.29 -11.57 12.00
C VAL A 33 -0.55 -12.87 11.25
N GLN A 34 -1.19 -13.82 11.90
CA GLN A 34 -1.71 -15.01 11.23
C GLN A 34 -3.18 -14.81 10.85
N LYS A 35 -3.51 -14.97 9.58
CA LYS A 35 -4.89 -14.98 9.10
C LYS A 35 -5.13 -16.30 8.38
N ASP A 36 -6.07 -17.09 8.90
CA ASP A 36 -6.33 -18.44 8.43
C ASP A 36 -5.02 -19.26 8.47
N THR A 37 -4.53 -19.76 7.32
CA THR A 37 -3.27 -20.47 7.20
C THR A 37 -2.08 -19.59 6.80
N ASP A 38 -2.32 -18.31 6.49
CA ASP A 38 -1.31 -17.40 5.94
C ASP A 38 -0.70 -16.47 7.00
N LYS A 39 0.59 -16.19 6.85
CA LYS A 39 1.32 -15.20 7.65
C LYS A 39 1.40 -13.89 6.87
N TRP A 40 0.86 -12.83 7.46
CA TRP A 40 0.85 -11.49 6.89
C TRP A 40 1.86 -10.62 7.61
N GLN A 41 3.01 -10.38 6.99
CA GLN A 41 4.04 -9.48 7.49
C GLN A 41 3.87 -8.10 6.87
N ILE A 42 3.61 -7.10 7.71
CA ILE A 42 3.34 -5.73 7.29
C ILE A 42 4.43 -4.81 7.84
N ALA A 43 4.97 -3.94 6.99
CA ALA A 43 5.91 -2.91 7.41
C ALA A 43 5.24 -1.89 8.34
N ARG A 44 5.93 -1.50 9.40
CA ARG A 44 5.52 -0.46 10.36
C ARG A 44 6.63 0.55 10.56
N SER A 45 6.28 1.68 11.18
CA SER A 45 7.22 2.70 11.60
C SER A 45 6.81 3.27 12.96
N LYS A 46 7.63 4.16 13.53
CA LYS A 46 7.29 4.90 14.75
C LYS A 46 6.01 5.75 14.61
N GLY A 47 5.60 6.07 13.38
CA GLY A 47 4.35 6.79 13.09
C GLY A 47 3.11 5.90 13.01
N THR A 48 3.25 4.57 13.07
CA THR A 48 2.11 3.65 13.09
C THR A 48 1.33 3.82 14.39
N LYS A 49 0.07 4.26 14.29
CA LYS A 49 -0.80 4.52 15.45
C LYS A 49 -1.11 3.23 16.22
N GLY A 50 -1.19 3.35 17.56
CA GLY A 50 -1.60 2.26 18.45
C GLY A 50 -0.58 1.14 18.64
N ILE A 51 0.65 1.29 18.12
CA ILE A 51 1.64 0.23 18.11
C ILE A 51 2.35 0.03 19.46
N ALA A 52 2.30 1.03 20.35
CA ALA A 52 2.90 0.95 21.68
C ALA A 52 2.16 -0.03 22.60
N ASP A 53 0.87 -0.27 22.34
CA ASP A 53 0.00 -1.12 23.15
C ASP A 53 -0.08 -2.57 22.65
N VAL A 54 0.50 -2.85 21.47
CA VAL A 54 0.43 -4.17 20.82
C VAL A 54 1.58 -5.06 21.27
N LYS A 55 1.27 -6.32 21.62
CA LYS A 55 2.25 -7.38 21.90
C LYS A 55 1.93 -8.66 21.13
N VAL A 56 2.88 -9.58 21.08
CA VAL A 56 2.68 -10.93 20.51
C VAL A 56 1.55 -11.64 21.25
N GLY A 57 0.66 -12.29 20.49
CA GLY A 57 -0.54 -12.96 20.97
C GLY A 57 -1.81 -12.12 20.87
N ASP A 58 -1.72 -10.80 20.80
CA ASP A 58 -2.90 -9.93 20.71
C ASP A 58 -3.61 -10.12 19.36
N LYS A 59 -4.95 -10.22 19.40
CA LYS A 59 -5.76 -10.18 18.19
C LYS A 59 -5.96 -8.73 17.75
N VAL A 60 -5.39 -8.36 16.62
CA VAL A 60 -5.40 -6.98 16.10
C VAL A 60 -5.99 -6.92 14.70
N THR A 61 -6.50 -5.75 14.31
CA THR A 61 -6.79 -5.40 12.91
C THR A 61 -5.78 -4.37 12.46
N ILE A 62 -4.98 -4.71 11.45
CA ILE A 62 -3.98 -3.83 10.86
C ILE A 62 -4.58 -3.18 9.63
N TYR A 63 -4.61 -1.86 9.59
CA TYR A 63 -4.94 -1.07 8.40
C TYR A 63 -3.64 -0.69 7.67
N TYR A 64 -3.54 -1.03 6.40
CA TYR A 64 -2.31 -0.83 5.63
C TYR A 64 -2.60 -0.41 4.18
N ARG A 65 -1.59 0.12 3.52
CA ARG A 65 -1.61 0.45 2.08
C ARG A 65 -0.56 -0.40 1.38
N MET A 66 -0.86 -0.86 0.18
CA MET A 66 0.14 -1.49 -0.68
C MET A 66 0.87 -0.39 -1.46
N VAL A 67 2.18 -0.28 -1.28
CA VAL A 67 3.01 0.74 -1.90
C VAL A 67 4.06 0.04 -2.75
N ALA A 68 4.10 0.35 -4.06
CA ALA A 68 5.19 -0.08 -4.91
C ALA A 68 6.46 0.72 -4.56
N THR A 69 7.55 0.02 -4.25
CA THR A 69 8.84 0.65 -3.92
C THR A 69 9.72 0.86 -5.14
N GLU A 70 9.58 0.00 -6.15
CA GLU A 70 10.31 0.07 -7.42
C GLU A 70 9.48 -0.58 -8.52
N VAL A 71 9.55 -0.02 -9.73
CA VAL A 71 8.95 -0.61 -10.93
C VAL A 71 10.01 -0.64 -12.02
N GLU A 72 10.46 -1.84 -12.38
CA GLU A 72 11.42 -2.06 -13.44
C GLU A 72 10.71 -2.60 -14.70
N VAL A 73 10.79 -1.87 -15.81
CA VAL A 73 10.23 -2.30 -17.09
C VAL A 73 11.25 -3.16 -17.82
N LYS A 74 11.06 -4.49 -17.82
CA LYS A 74 11.95 -5.46 -18.49
C LYS A 74 11.67 -5.59 -19.99
N SER A 75 11.54 -4.43 -20.67
CA SER A 75 11.19 -4.19 -22.08
C SER A 75 9.70 -4.33 -22.46
N ASN A 76 9.19 -3.33 -23.18
CA ASN A 76 7.91 -3.34 -23.87
C ASN A 76 8.20 -3.58 -25.35
N ALA A 77 7.84 -4.74 -25.89
CA ALA A 77 7.97 -5.00 -27.32
C ALA A 77 7.09 -3.99 -28.08
N ALA A 78 7.75 -2.98 -28.67
CA ALA A 78 7.25 -1.90 -29.52
C ALA A 78 5.74 -1.94 -29.87
N ALA A 79 4.99 -0.97 -29.35
CA ALA A 79 3.72 -0.58 -29.96
C ALA A 79 3.99 -0.08 -31.39
N LYS A 80 3.60 -0.92 -32.38
CA LYS A 80 3.61 -0.58 -33.80
C LYS A 80 2.76 0.67 -34.04
N PRO A 81 3.26 1.73 -34.72
CA PRO A 81 2.46 2.91 -34.99
C PRO A 81 1.29 2.53 -35.90
N ALA A 82 0.07 2.88 -35.47
CA ALA A 82 -1.12 2.80 -36.30
C ALA A 82 -0.93 3.72 -37.52
N LYS A 83 -0.97 3.12 -38.71
CA LYS A 83 -0.98 3.82 -39.98
C LYS A 83 -2.19 4.76 -40.02
N LYS A 84 -1.96 6.07 -40.16
CA LYS A 84 -2.95 7.01 -40.68
C LYS A 84 -3.01 6.77 -42.19
N ASP A 85 -4.04 6.08 -42.66
CA ASP A 85 -4.40 6.12 -44.07
C ASP A 85 -5.22 7.38 -44.36
N LYS A 86 -4.89 7.98 -45.49
CA LYS A 86 -5.35 9.27 -46.03
C LYS A 86 -6.59 9.07 -46.89
#